data_AF-A0AAW5FBW5-F1
#
_entry.id   AF-A0AAW5FBW5-F1
#
_cell.length_a   1.000
_cell.length_b   1.000
_cell.length_c   1.000
_cell.angle_alpha   90.00
_cell.angle_beta   90.00
_cell.angle_gamma   90.00
#
_symmetry.space_group_name_H-M   'P 1'
#
loop_
_entity.id
_entity.type
_entity.pdbx_description
1 polymer ?
#
loop_
_entity_poly.entity_id
_entity_poly.type
_entity_poly.pdbx_seq_one_letter_code
_entity_poly.pdbx_strand_id
1 'polypeptide(L)' 'MTKDAGLKPDDFPIEADKDKLRTHKGEPVASAESDTIADQIVERLNEHAHQEEQDRWSA' A
#
# COMPACT_ATOMS: atom_id res chain seq x y z
N MET A 1 8.72 -3.33 -18.95
CA MET A 1 8.89 -4.18 -17.76
C MET A 1 8.57 -3.32 -16.55
N THR A 2 7.29 -3.20 -16.21
CA THR A 2 6.87 -2.55 -14.96
C THR A 2 7.33 -3.47 -13.84
N LYS A 3 8.20 -2.94 -12.98
CA LYS A 3 8.75 -3.69 -11.87
C LYS A 3 7.64 -3.76 -10.83
N ASP A 4 6.74 -4.74 -10.99
CA ASP A 4 5.81 -5.22 -9.98
C ASP A 4 6.63 -5.74 -8.80
N ALA A 5 7.18 -4.82 -8.02
CA ALA A 5 7.61 -5.11 -6.67
C ALA A 5 6.32 -5.18 -5.87
N GLY A 6 5.70 -6.36 -5.83
CA GLY A 6 4.52 -6.61 -5.01
C GLY A 6 4.77 -6.08 -3.59
N LEU A 7 3.82 -5.29 -3.10
CA LEU A 7 3.84 -4.74 -1.75
C LEU A 7 3.91 -5.88 -0.74
N LYS A 8 4.82 -5.77 0.24
CA LYS A 8 4.93 -6.75 1.31
C LYS A 8 4.05 -6.30 2.49
N PRO A 9 3.59 -7.23 3.35
CA PRO A 9 2.86 -6.86 4.56
C PRO A 9 3.64 -5.90 5.49
N ASP A 10 4.98 -5.93 5.46
CA ASP A 10 5.87 -5.04 6.22
C ASP A 10 5.98 -3.62 5.63
N ASP A 11 5.43 -3.39 4.44
CA ASP A 11 5.36 -2.06 3.80
C ASP A 11 4.14 -1.27 4.28
N PHE A 12 3.17 -1.91 4.95
CA PHE A 12 1.95 -1.28 5.47
C PHE A 12 2.16 -0.70 6.89
N PRO A 13 1.45 0.38 7.26
CA PRO A 13 0.48 1.11 6.44
C PRO A 13 1.18 1.93 5.34
N ILE A 14 0.54 1.96 4.17
CA ILE A 14 0.90 2.82 3.05
C ILE A 14 0.27 4.20 3.29
N GLU A 15 0.96 5.25 2.88
CA GLU A 15 0.56 6.64 2.97
C GLU A 15 0.50 7.25 1.56
N ALA A 16 -0.48 8.12 1.32
CA ALA A 16 -0.61 8.87 0.09
C ALA A 16 0.23 10.14 0.17
N ASP A 17 1.19 10.29 -0.73
CA ASP A 17 1.95 11.51 -0.95
C ASP A 17 1.63 12.06 -2.33
N LYS A 18 0.57 12.85 -2.43
CA LYS A 18 0.10 13.43 -3.70
C LYS A 18 -0.16 12.33 -4.72
N ASP A 19 0.54 12.34 -5.85
CA ASP A 19 0.45 11.32 -6.89
C ASP A 19 1.20 10.02 -6.55
N LYS A 20 1.74 9.86 -5.33
CA LYS A 20 2.60 8.72 -4.98
C LYS A 20 2.11 7.99 -3.75
N LEU A 21 2.38 6.70 -3.72
CA LEU A 21 2.15 5.85 -2.57
C LEU A 21 3.49 5.53 -1.94
N ARG A 22 3.56 5.72 -0.63
CA ARG A 22 4.77 5.49 0.18
C ARG A 22 4.47 4.55 1.32
N THR A 23 5.44 3.78 1.73
CA THR A 23 5.34 3.06 3.01
C THR A 23 5.50 4.02 4.17
N HIS A 24 5.13 3.59 5.39
CA HIS A 24 5.43 4.30 6.63
C HIS A 24 6.94 4.57 6.84
N LYS A 25 7.81 3.90 6.07
CA LYS A 25 9.27 4.07 6.09
C LYS A 25 9.73 5.20 5.16
N GLY A 26 8.80 5.80 4.42
CA GLY A 26 9.06 6.81 3.41
C GLY A 26 9.54 6.26 2.07
N GLU A 27 9.49 4.94 1.85
CA GLU A 27 9.88 4.34 0.57
C GLU A 27 8.74 4.45 -0.45
N PRO A 28 8.98 5.04 -1.64
CA PRO A 28 7.97 5.12 -2.69
C PRO A 28 7.77 3.74 -3.31
N VAL A 29 6.54 3.23 -3.21
CA VAL A 29 6.19 1.89 -3.67
C VAL A 29 5.38 1.89 -4.95
N ALA A 30 4.56 2.94 -5.15
CA ALA A 30 3.77 3.09 -6.35
C ALA A 30 3.49 4.57 -6.64
N SER A 31 2.98 4.84 -7.84
CA SER A 31 2.49 6.16 -8.23
C SER A 31 1.11 6.00 -8.82
N ALA A 32 0.23 6.92 -8.47
CA ALA A 32 -1.13 7.05 -8.94
C ALA A 32 -1.21 8.14 -10.00
N GLU A 33 -2.28 8.10 -10.77
CA GLU A 33 -2.54 9.12 -11.79
C GLU A 33 -2.92 10.49 -11.17
N SER A 34 -3.44 10.49 -9.95
CA SER A 34 -3.87 11.69 -9.24
C SER A 34 -3.87 11.47 -7.72
N ASP A 35 -3.83 12.56 -6.97
CA ASP A 35 -3.91 12.58 -5.50
C ASP A 35 -5.12 11.80 -4.96
N THR A 36 -6.30 12.05 -5.52
CA THR A 36 -7.52 11.33 -5.16
C THR A 36 -7.47 9.83 -5.49
N ILE A 37 -6.72 9.43 -6.51
CA ILE A 37 -6.52 8.01 -6.85
C ILE A 37 -5.52 7.39 -5.86
N ALA A 38 -4.47 8.11 -5.48
CA ALA A 38 -3.51 7.65 -4.48
C ALA A 38 -4.20 7.38 -3.14
N ASP A 39 -5.04 8.31 -2.68
CA ASP A 39 -5.77 8.20 -1.42
C ASP A 39 -6.70 6.97 -1.41
N GLN A 40 -7.51 6.80 -2.45
CA GLN A 40 -8.39 5.62 -2.60
C GLN A 40 -7.62 4.30 -2.69
N ILE A 41 -6.45 4.30 -3.33
CA ILE A 41 -5.60 3.10 -3.42
C ILE A 41 -5.01 2.80 -2.05
N VAL A 42 -4.56 3.81 -1.29
CA VAL A 42 -4.02 3.68 0.07
C VAL A 42 -5.06 3.14 1.04
N GLU A 43 -6.28 3.68 1.03
CA GLU A 43 -7.38 3.19 1.86
C GLU A 43 -7.66 1.71 1.58
N ARG A 44 -7.76 1.32 0.30
CA ARG A 44 -8.02 -0.06 -0.11
C ARG A 44 -6.87 -1.01 0.24
N LEU A 45 -5.64 -0.57 0.04
CA LEU A 45 -4.43 -1.33 0.37
C LEU A 45 -4.35 -1.58 1.87
N ASN A 46 -4.51 -0.54 2.68
CA ASN A 46 -4.45 -0.64 4.13
C ASN A 46 -5.60 -1.50 4.69
N GLU A 47 -6.81 -1.41 4.12
CA GLU A 47 -7.93 -2.26 4.49
C GLU A 47 -7.66 -3.75 4.19
N HIS A 48 -7.12 -4.06 3.01
CA HIS A 48 -6.86 -5.43 2.59
C HIS A 48 -5.71 -6.06 3.39
N ALA A 49 -4.64 -5.30 3.68
CA ALA A 49 -3.55 -5.76 4.56
C ALA A 49 -4.04 -6.07 5.99
N HIS A 50 -5.07 -5.35 6.45
CA HIS A 50 -5.69 -5.60 7.75
C HIS A 50 -6.47 -6.93 7.80
N GLN A 51 -6.87 -7.48 6.64
CA GLN A 51 -7.53 -8.78 6.52
C GLN A 51 -6.53 -9.94 6.43
N GLU A 52 -5.35 -9.75 5.83
CA GLU A 52 -4.32 -10.81 5.70
C GLU A 52 -3.68 -11.21 7.05
N GLU A 53 -3.70 -10.33 8.07
CA GLU A 53 -3.25 -10.68 9.44
C GLU A 53 -4.22 -11.69 10.11
N GLN A 54 -5.50 -11.70 9.75
CA GLN A 54 -6.48 -12.65 10.32
C GLN A 54 -6.24 -14.10 9.83
N ASP A 55 -5.64 -14.28 8.65
CA ASP A 55 -5.26 -15.61 8.14
C ASP A 55 -3.95 -16.11 8.76
N ARG A 56 -3.02 -15.22 9.14
CA ARG A 56 -1.77 -15.60 9.85
C ARG A 56 -1.93 -15.91 11.34
N TRP A 57 -3.07 -15.60 11.96
CA TRP A 57 -3.37 -15.98 13.36
C TRP A 57 -4.22 -17.25 13.49
N SER A 58 -4.49 -17.95 12.38
CA SER A 58 -5.14 -19.27 12.40
C SER A 58 -4.17 -20.46 12.23
N ALA A 59 -2.85 -20.23 12.26
CA ALA A 59 -1.82 -21.27 12.20
C ALA A 59 -1.01 -21.35 13.51
#